data_AF-K4QZJ9-F1
#
_entry.id   AF-K4QZJ9-F1
#
_cell.length_a   1.000
_cell.length_b   1.000
_cell.length_c   1.000
_cell.angle_alpha   90.00
_cell.angle_beta   90.00
_cell.angle_gamma   90.00
#
_symmetry.space_group_name_H-M   'P 1'
#
loop_
_entity.id
_entity.type
_entity.pdbx_description
1 polymer ?
#
loop_
_entity_poly.entity_id
_entity_poly.type
_entity_poly.pdbx_seq_one_letter_code
_entity_poly.pdbx_strand_id
1 'polypeptide(L)'
;MATGTAGGRAVLDSGARELTRILLLFSLGCRVRPPDLAAEALVDRFHFGRFRPHLESGESVLPVPVLTERIAPGDLRPPGGDQGLTLSGVDLLVVATPRGDATLLLDCEFAGDTDALAVASWLATTCFDRADLHWGDRPLLEVLGTRLGLTEPLTFGLNVHQLVFPGGRLRTELLAHGDETRQATLLNGIVYRGMMPAEGADRLTVSVPPNLKNHGVTLSAHGRGVSVQAGWALHVENGLAVVALGMISALAVLQRTRLAAFAMMKENEQALTDSPSEVRTLISRLSDGVNELQLDLAFGVEAYVDSLLIPEMLMEGFQSSLRDTLGIRDSLDNSARMVERLTSVINARSAALDAALAERDERQNRIVSALVTAATLIALPPTLLLAFFGVNATDVDDGRSILDLGRYGTAYALAWLPFVVLVVVGYLLLRRVSRGPGSLLTGSGDPTAPVPAPRTSSGS
;
A
#
# COMPACT_ATOMS: atom_id res chain seq x y z
N MET A 1 -4.11 -37.07 45.27
CA MET A 1 -4.14 -37.57 43.87
C MET A 1 -5.24 -36.84 43.15
N ALA A 2 -4.87 -35.96 42.22
CA ALA A 2 -5.77 -35.05 41.54
C ALA A 2 -6.24 -35.67 40.21
N THR A 3 -7.55 -35.76 40.02
CA THR A 3 -8.18 -36.00 38.73
C THR A 3 -9.47 -35.19 38.65
N GLY A 4 -9.55 -34.29 37.67
CA GLY A 4 -10.81 -33.68 37.23
C GLY A 4 -10.83 -32.15 37.25
N THR A 5 -10.35 -31.51 36.19
CA THR A 5 -10.69 -30.11 35.82
C THR A 5 -10.37 -29.77 34.36
N ALA A 6 -10.60 -30.68 33.40
CA ALA A 6 -10.44 -30.37 31.96
C ALA A 6 -11.76 -30.35 31.15
N GLY A 7 -12.88 -30.83 31.71
CA GLY A 7 -14.13 -31.03 30.96
C GLY A 7 -15.07 -29.81 30.82
N GLY A 8 -14.85 -28.71 31.55
CA GLY A 8 -15.80 -27.60 31.63
C GLY A 8 -15.76 -26.58 30.48
N ARG A 9 -14.57 -26.32 29.89
CA ARG A 9 -14.41 -25.30 28.84
C ARG A 9 -14.75 -25.80 27.43
N ALA A 10 -14.49 -27.08 27.13
CA ALA A 10 -14.80 -27.66 25.82
C ALA A 10 -16.30 -27.66 25.50
N VAL A 11 -17.15 -27.73 26.52
CA VAL A 11 -18.62 -27.68 26.38
C VAL A 11 -19.14 -26.26 26.12
N LEU A 12 -18.38 -25.22 26.52
CA LEU A 12 -18.81 -23.82 26.35
C LEU A 12 -18.56 -23.27 24.93
N ASP A 13 -17.54 -23.80 24.24
CA ASP A 13 -17.14 -23.33 22.91
C ASP A 13 -17.62 -24.23 21.77
N SER A 14 -18.12 -25.42 22.09
CA SER A 14 -18.75 -26.30 21.10
C SER A 14 -20.24 -25.98 20.96
N GLY A 15 -20.76 -26.18 19.75
CA GLY A 15 -22.13 -25.86 19.40
C GLY A 15 -22.65 -26.75 18.28
N ALA A 16 -23.96 -26.78 18.16
CA ALA A 16 -24.68 -27.46 17.10
C ALA A 16 -25.55 -26.45 16.37
N ARG A 17 -25.39 -26.39 15.04
CA ARG A 17 -26.27 -25.62 14.16
C ARG A 17 -27.02 -26.53 13.21
N GLU A 18 -28.27 -26.19 12.93
CA GLU A 18 -29.13 -26.92 11.99
C GLU A 18 -28.85 -26.49 10.55
N LEU A 19 -28.77 -25.19 10.31
CA LEU A 19 -28.50 -24.59 8.99
C LEU A 19 -27.00 -24.46 8.76
N THR A 20 -26.53 -24.67 7.52
CA THR A 20 -25.15 -24.33 7.15
C THR A 20 -25.06 -22.83 6.90
N ARG A 21 -24.04 -22.17 7.43
CA ARG A 21 -23.75 -20.75 7.17
C ARG A 21 -22.47 -20.62 6.37
N ILE A 22 -22.50 -19.77 5.36
CA ILE A 22 -21.33 -19.40 4.57
C ILE A 22 -21.19 -17.89 4.64
N LEU A 23 -20.06 -17.44 5.20
CA LEU A 23 -19.69 -16.04 5.23
C LEU A 23 -18.70 -15.76 4.10
N LEU A 24 -19.09 -14.91 3.16
CA LEU A 24 -18.26 -14.49 2.04
C LEU A 24 -17.64 -13.13 2.36
N LEU A 25 -16.32 -13.06 2.39
CA LEU A 25 -15.56 -11.83 2.62
C LEU A 25 -14.90 -11.40 1.31
N PHE A 26 -15.30 -10.24 0.79
CA PHE A 26 -14.74 -9.66 -0.43
C PHE A 26 -14.10 -8.31 -0.13
N SER A 27 -12.81 -8.16 -0.40
CA SER A 27 -12.24 -6.81 -0.42
C SER A 27 -12.86 -5.99 -1.55
N LEU A 28 -13.03 -4.69 -1.33
CA LEU A 28 -13.52 -3.75 -2.33
C LEU A 28 -12.36 -2.84 -2.80
N GLY A 29 -12.40 -2.45 -4.07
CA GLY A 29 -11.37 -1.62 -4.69
C GLY A 29 -11.41 -0.14 -4.30
N CYS A 30 -12.40 0.30 -3.52
CA CYS A 30 -12.59 1.69 -3.14
C CYS A 30 -12.10 1.98 -1.71
N ARG A 31 -12.12 3.27 -1.34
CA ARG A 31 -12.16 3.70 0.05
C ARG A 31 -13.53 4.31 0.35
N VAL A 32 -14.15 3.90 1.43
CA VAL A 32 -15.40 4.46 1.94
C VAL A 32 -15.07 5.12 3.27
N ARG A 33 -15.35 6.42 3.37
CA ARG A 33 -15.14 7.13 4.63
C ARG A 33 -16.15 6.62 5.66
N PRO A 34 -15.72 6.10 6.82
CA PRO A 34 -16.64 5.72 7.87
C PRO A 34 -17.39 6.97 8.36
N PRO A 35 -18.69 6.86 8.71
CA PRO A 35 -19.43 7.97 9.29
C PRO A 35 -18.84 8.37 10.65
N ASP A 36 -18.87 9.67 10.99
CA ASP A 36 -18.34 10.18 12.27
C ASP A 36 -19.05 9.56 13.50
N LEU A 37 -20.29 9.10 13.31
CA LEU A 37 -21.06 8.28 14.25
C LEU A 37 -21.64 7.10 13.46
N ALA A 38 -21.11 5.91 13.68
CA ALA A 38 -21.70 4.68 13.15
C ALA A 38 -23.07 4.46 13.79
N ALA A 39 -24.06 4.08 12.97
CA ALA A 39 -25.41 3.80 13.46
C ALA A 39 -25.46 2.53 14.34
N GLU A 40 -24.53 1.59 14.14
CA GLU A 40 -24.43 0.33 14.87
C GLU A 40 -22.97 -0.15 14.86
N ALA A 41 -22.42 -0.50 16.03
CA ALA A 41 -21.10 -1.09 16.12
C ALA A 41 -21.12 -2.56 15.68
N LEU A 42 -20.00 -3.07 15.15
CA LEU A 42 -19.90 -4.49 14.77
C LEU A 42 -20.22 -5.41 15.95
N VAL A 43 -19.84 -4.99 17.16
CA VAL A 43 -20.00 -5.74 18.42
C VAL A 43 -21.46 -5.86 18.86
N ASP A 44 -22.31 -4.91 18.48
CA ASP A 44 -23.74 -4.95 18.77
C ASP A 44 -24.51 -5.84 17.79
N ARG A 45 -24.00 -5.95 16.56
CA ARG A 45 -24.66 -6.70 15.48
C ARG A 45 -24.55 -8.21 15.62
N PHE A 46 -23.41 -8.71 16.11
CA PHE A 46 -23.17 -10.15 16.23
C PHE A 46 -23.06 -10.57 17.69
N HIS A 47 -23.54 -11.78 17.99
CA HIS A 47 -23.39 -12.35 19.33
C HIS A 47 -21.97 -12.87 19.53
N PHE A 48 -21.13 -12.11 20.24
CA PHE A 48 -19.73 -12.47 20.54
C PHE A 48 -19.55 -13.17 21.90
N GLY A 49 -20.61 -13.31 22.70
CA GLY A 49 -20.56 -14.00 23.99
C GLY A 49 -19.40 -13.51 24.86
N ARG A 50 -18.51 -14.42 25.27
CA ARG A 50 -17.36 -14.09 26.11
C ARG A 50 -16.31 -13.18 25.44
N PHE A 51 -16.30 -13.08 24.11
CA PHE A 51 -15.34 -12.24 23.38
C PHE A 51 -15.77 -10.77 23.29
N ARG A 52 -17.03 -10.47 23.62
CA ARG A 52 -17.60 -9.12 23.54
C ARG A 52 -16.75 -8.06 24.26
N PRO A 53 -16.33 -8.24 25.53
CA PRO A 53 -15.56 -7.21 26.24
C PRO A 53 -14.21 -6.89 25.58
N HIS A 54 -13.58 -7.89 24.95
CA HIS A 54 -12.32 -7.69 24.23
C HIS A 54 -12.53 -6.83 22.98
N LEU A 55 -13.61 -7.10 22.22
CA LEU A 55 -13.95 -6.33 21.04
C LEU A 55 -14.40 -4.90 21.38
N GLU A 56 -15.15 -4.70 22.46
CA GLU A 56 -15.53 -3.36 22.96
C GLU A 56 -14.27 -2.55 23.33
N SER A 57 -13.27 -3.18 23.95
CA SER A 57 -12.00 -2.51 24.28
C SER A 57 -11.16 -2.10 23.07
N GLY A 58 -11.33 -2.81 21.94
CA GLY A 58 -10.63 -2.59 20.68
C GLY A 58 -11.49 -1.90 19.61
N GLU A 59 -12.62 -1.31 19.95
CA GLU A 59 -13.60 -0.80 18.98
C GLU A 59 -12.99 0.21 17.99
N SER A 60 -12.05 1.05 18.44
CA SER A 60 -11.39 2.07 17.63
C SER A 60 -10.54 1.51 16.48
N VAL A 61 -10.15 0.23 16.55
CA VAL A 61 -9.36 -0.45 15.52
C VAL A 61 -10.18 -1.47 14.74
N LEU A 62 -11.45 -1.69 15.12
CA LEU A 62 -12.34 -2.59 14.38
C LEU A 62 -12.88 -1.91 13.11
N PRO A 63 -13.11 -2.69 12.03
CA PRO A 63 -13.87 -2.19 10.89
C PRO A 63 -15.28 -1.79 11.32
N VAL A 64 -15.71 -0.62 10.85
CA VAL A 64 -16.99 0.00 11.19
C VAL A 64 -18.02 -0.32 10.10
N PRO A 65 -19.23 -0.79 10.45
CA PRO A 65 -20.35 -0.90 9.52
C PRO A 65 -20.68 0.44 8.85
N VAL A 66 -20.64 0.47 7.52
CA VAL A 66 -21.03 1.65 6.70
C VAL A 66 -22.33 1.43 5.94
N LEU A 67 -22.68 0.18 5.66
CA LEU A 67 -23.96 -0.20 5.09
C LEU A 67 -24.36 -1.57 5.61
N THR A 68 -25.62 -1.70 5.98
CA THR A 68 -26.21 -2.93 6.51
C THR A 68 -27.56 -3.13 5.86
N GLU A 69 -27.76 -4.28 5.21
CA GLU A 69 -28.99 -4.59 4.50
C GLU A 69 -29.33 -6.07 4.69
N ARG A 70 -30.62 -6.39 4.76
CA ARG A 70 -31.09 -7.78 4.73
C ARG A 70 -31.69 -8.05 3.36
N ILE A 71 -31.15 -9.04 2.66
CA ILE A 71 -31.56 -9.38 1.30
C ILE A 71 -32.56 -10.55 1.39
N ALA A 72 -33.68 -10.46 0.67
CA ALA A 72 -34.59 -11.59 0.56
C ALA A 72 -33.87 -12.75 -0.14
N PRO A 73 -34.01 -14.02 0.29
CA PRO A 73 -33.20 -15.10 -0.26
C PRO A 73 -33.28 -15.28 -1.79
N GLY A 74 -34.43 -14.99 -2.40
CA GLY A 74 -34.58 -15.04 -3.87
C GLY A 74 -34.00 -13.84 -4.64
N ASP A 75 -33.59 -12.79 -3.93
CA ASP A 75 -33.02 -11.59 -4.53
C ASP A 75 -31.49 -11.68 -4.67
N LEU A 76 -30.79 -12.45 -3.82
CA LEU A 76 -29.37 -12.69 -4.03
C LEU A 76 -29.21 -13.80 -5.08
N ARG A 77 -28.78 -13.43 -6.29
CA ARG A 77 -28.60 -14.39 -7.38
C ARG A 77 -27.11 -14.64 -7.63
N PRO A 78 -26.60 -15.83 -7.28
CA PRO A 78 -25.23 -16.20 -7.58
C PRO A 78 -25.04 -16.49 -9.08
N PRO A 79 -23.81 -16.35 -9.59
CA PRO A 79 -23.46 -16.85 -10.92
C PRO A 79 -23.71 -18.37 -11.01
N GLY A 80 -24.41 -18.80 -12.05
CA GLY A 80 -24.73 -20.21 -12.27
C GLY A 80 -25.90 -20.77 -11.43
N GLY A 81 -26.62 -19.93 -10.68
CA GLY A 81 -27.77 -20.34 -9.85
C GLY A 81 -27.37 -20.98 -8.51
N ASP A 82 -28.36 -21.47 -7.76
CA ASP A 82 -28.18 -21.82 -6.33
C ASP A 82 -27.35 -23.10 -6.06
N GLN A 83 -26.85 -23.77 -7.11
CA GLN A 83 -26.03 -24.99 -7.01
C GLN A 83 -26.69 -26.13 -6.20
N GLY A 84 -28.02 -26.15 -6.10
CA GLY A 84 -28.77 -27.11 -5.29
C GLY A 84 -28.81 -26.77 -3.79
N LEU A 85 -28.26 -25.63 -3.37
CA LEU A 85 -28.43 -25.09 -2.02
C LEU A 85 -29.72 -24.28 -1.95
N THR A 86 -30.41 -24.31 -0.80
CA THR A 86 -31.62 -23.50 -0.59
C THR A 86 -31.28 -22.37 0.39
N LEU A 87 -31.12 -21.16 -0.13
CA LEU A 87 -30.82 -19.98 0.68
C LEU A 87 -32.02 -19.63 1.57
N SER A 88 -31.81 -19.53 2.88
CA SER A 88 -32.83 -19.19 3.87
C SER A 88 -32.72 -17.78 4.40
N GLY A 89 -31.53 -17.20 4.37
CA GLY A 89 -31.26 -15.85 4.85
C GLY A 89 -29.98 -15.28 4.26
N VAL A 90 -29.98 -13.98 4.01
CA VAL A 90 -28.80 -13.23 3.58
C VAL A 90 -28.76 -11.91 4.32
N ASP A 91 -27.72 -11.71 5.10
CA ASP A 91 -27.39 -10.40 5.65
C ASP A 91 -26.16 -9.85 4.91
N LEU A 92 -26.30 -8.65 4.36
CA LEU A 92 -25.25 -7.93 3.68
C LEU A 92 -24.70 -6.86 4.61
N LEU A 93 -23.38 -6.80 4.72
CA LEU A 93 -22.69 -5.79 5.49
C LEU A 93 -21.49 -5.27 4.70
N VAL A 94 -21.40 -3.96 4.53
CA VAL A 94 -20.16 -3.29 4.11
C VAL A 94 -19.55 -2.68 5.34
N VAL A 95 -18.30 -3.02 5.62
CA VAL A 95 -17.50 -2.40 6.67
C VAL A 95 -16.36 -1.61 6.07
N ALA A 96 -15.91 -0.58 6.76
CA ALA A 96 -14.73 0.19 6.42
C ALA A 96 -13.75 0.21 7.61
N THR A 97 -12.45 0.01 7.35
CA THR A 97 -11.42 0.25 8.37
C THR A 97 -11.41 1.74 8.76
N PRO A 98 -10.75 2.14 9.87
CA PRO A 98 -10.56 3.55 10.19
C PRO A 98 -9.86 4.37 9.09
N ARG A 99 -9.09 3.73 8.20
CA ARG A 99 -8.49 4.34 7.00
C ARG A 99 -9.41 4.33 5.76
N GLY A 100 -10.60 3.79 5.92
CA GLY A 100 -11.65 3.75 4.91
C GLY A 100 -11.57 2.56 3.95
N ASP A 101 -10.70 1.59 4.17
CA ASP A 101 -10.63 0.42 3.29
C ASP A 101 -11.87 -0.45 3.47
N ALA A 102 -12.64 -0.63 2.39
CA ALA A 102 -13.94 -1.27 2.46
C ALA A 102 -13.88 -2.78 2.17
N THR A 103 -14.64 -3.53 2.95
CA THR A 103 -14.84 -4.98 2.79
C THR A 103 -16.33 -5.28 2.79
N LEU A 104 -16.78 -6.07 1.82
CA LEU A 104 -18.13 -6.60 1.74
C LEU A 104 -18.18 -7.96 2.43
N LEU A 105 -19.18 -8.15 3.29
CA LEU A 105 -19.55 -9.39 3.92
C LEU A 105 -20.95 -9.79 3.42
N LEU A 106 -21.06 -11.02 2.92
CA LEU A 106 -22.36 -11.66 2.68
C LEU A 106 -22.47 -12.85 3.63
N ASP A 107 -23.36 -12.74 4.61
CA ASP A 107 -23.64 -13.79 5.58
C ASP A 107 -24.85 -14.60 5.10
N CYS A 108 -24.59 -15.76 4.52
CA CYS A 108 -25.59 -16.59 3.87
C CYS A 108 -25.92 -17.81 4.74
N GLU A 109 -27.19 -18.02 5.05
CA GLU A 109 -27.68 -19.23 5.70
C GLU A 109 -28.43 -20.12 4.71
N PHE A 110 -28.22 -21.42 4.80
CA PHE A 110 -28.80 -22.41 3.90
C PHE A 110 -29.63 -23.43 4.68
N ALA A 111 -30.88 -23.60 4.22
CA ALA A 111 -31.80 -24.60 4.72
C ALA A 111 -31.65 -25.95 4.03
N GLY A 112 -32.13 -26.98 4.74
CA GLY A 112 -32.09 -28.37 4.27
C GLY A 112 -30.71 -29.02 4.40
N ASP A 113 -30.60 -30.18 3.78
CA ASP A 113 -29.36 -30.94 3.75
C ASP A 113 -28.40 -30.35 2.71
N THR A 114 -27.42 -29.58 3.19
CA THR A 114 -26.36 -29.05 2.33
C THR A 114 -25.32 -30.12 2.03
N ASP A 115 -25.18 -30.49 0.77
CA ASP A 115 -24.14 -31.40 0.30
C ASP A 115 -22.78 -30.69 0.16
N ALA A 116 -21.68 -31.42 0.40
CA ALA A 116 -20.33 -30.86 0.32
C ALA A 116 -19.95 -30.40 -1.09
N LEU A 117 -20.41 -31.09 -2.14
CA LEU A 117 -20.15 -30.71 -3.53
C LEU A 117 -20.92 -29.44 -3.89
N ALA A 118 -22.18 -29.33 -3.47
CA ALA A 118 -22.99 -28.13 -3.64
C ALA A 118 -22.36 -26.91 -2.95
N VAL A 119 -21.86 -27.08 -1.71
CA VAL A 119 -21.08 -26.05 -1.00
C VAL A 119 -19.81 -25.68 -1.78
N ALA A 120 -19.04 -26.66 -2.26
CA ALA A 120 -17.83 -26.41 -3.02
C ALA A 120 -18.11 -25.62 -4.32
N SER A 121 -19.16 -25.98 -5.07
CA SER A 121 -19.59 -25.27 -6.28
C SER A 121 -20.06 -23.85 -5.98
N TRP A 122 -20.82 -23.64 -4.89
CA TRP A 122 -21.19 -22.29 -4.44
C TRP A 122 -19.96 -21.44 -4.12
N LEU A 123 -18.98 -22.01 -3.41
CA LEU A 123 -17.74 -21.30 -3.08
C LEU A 123 -16.91 -20.96 -4.33
N ALA A 124 -16.87 -21.87 -5.32
CA ALA A 124 -16.18 -21.65 -6.60
C ALA A 124 -16.81 -20.49 -7.38
N THR A 125 -18.11 -20.57 -7.64
CA THR A 125 -18.88 -19.57 -8.42
C THR A 125 -18.82 -18.19 -7.76
N THR A 126 -19.07 -18.11 -6.45
CA THR A 126 -18.98 -16.84 -5.70
C THR A 126 -17.55 -16.31 -5.52
N CYS A 127 -16.51 -17.10 -5.81
CA CYS A 127 -15.12 -16.63 -5.79
C CYS A 127 -14.67 -16.16 -7.18
N PHE A 128 -14.84 -17.00 -8.20
CA PHE A 128 -14.30 -16.77 -9.55
C PHE A 128 -15.18 -15.84 -10.38
N ASP A 129 -16.51 -16.01 -10.28
CA ASP A 129 -17.49 -15.27 -11.08
C ASP A 129 -18.20 -14.19 -10.26
N ARG A 130 -17.58 -13.76 -9.14
CA ARG A 130 -18.17 -12.80 -8.19
C ARG A 130 -18.66 -11.49 -8.82
N ALA A 131 -18.06 -11.07 -9.93
CA ALA A 131 -18.48 -9.88 -10.67
C ALA A 131 -19.93 -10.00 -11.19
N ASP A 132 -20.42 -11.22 -11.40
CA ASP A 132 -21.76 -11.53 -11.87
C ASP A 132 -22.76 -11.81 -10.73
N LEU A 133 -22.41 -11.45 -9.49
CA LEU A 133 -23.36 -11.45 -8.38
C LEU A 133 -24.43 -10.37 -8.58
N HIS A 134 -25.70 -10.73 -8.45
CA HIS A 134 -26.82 -9.82 -8.61
C HIS A 134 -27.64 -9.69 -7.32
N TRP A 135 -28.16 -8.48 -7.10
CA TRP A 135 -29.23 -8.20 -6.14
C TRP A 135 -30.49 -7.84 -6.94
N GLY A 136 -31.43 -8.78 -7.01
CA GLY A 136 -32.59 -8.74 -7.88
C GLY A 136 -32.15 -8.87 -9.33
N ASP A 137 -32.52 -7.89 -10.15
CA ASP A 137 -32.16 -7.83 -11.57
C ASP A 137 -30.96 -6.92 -11.85
N ARG A 138 -30.28 -6.41 -10.80
CA ARG A 138 -29.14 -5.49 -10.94
C ARG A 138 -27.85 -6.11 -10.40
N PRO A 139 -26.68 -5.79 -10.99
CA PRO A 139 -25.39 -6.18 -10.44
C PRO A 139 -25.22 -5.68 -9.00
N LEU A 140 -24.72 -6.55 -8.12
CA LEU A 140 -24.61 -6.29 -6.68
C LEU A 140 -23.80 -5.02 -6.41
N LEU A 141 -22.65 -4.87 -7.06
CA LEU A 141 -21.76 -3.71 -6.87
C LEU A 141 -22.40 -2.39 -7.32
N GLU A 142 -23.28 -2.41 -8.32
CA GLU A 142 -23.99 -1.21 -8.79
C GLU A 142 -25.02 -0.75 -7.74
N VAL A 143 -25.76 -1.70 -7.17
CA VAL A 143 -26.70 -1.43 -6.07
C VAL A 143 -25.95 -0.88 -4.86
N LEU A 144 -24.82 -1.49 -4.49
CA LEU A 144 -23.99 -1.04 -3.37
C LEU A 144 -23.40 0.36 -3.61
N GLY A 145 -22.86 0.64 -4.80
CA GLY A 145 -22.34 1.97 -5.14
C GLY A 145 -23.41 3.06 -5.02
N THR A 146 -24.64 2.76 -5.45
CA THR A 146 -25.79 3.68 -5.32
C THR A 146 -26.13 3.92 -3.84
N ARG A 147 -26.18 2.86 -3.04
CA ARG A 147 -26.54 2.93 -1.61
C ARG A 147 -25.48 3.64 -0.76
N LEU A 148 -24.21 3.48 -1.12
CA LEU A 148 -23.08 4.15 -0.49
C LEU A 148 -22.87 5.60 -0.98
N GLY A 149 -23.61 6.04 -2.00
CA GLY A 149 -23.47 7.39 -2.58
C GLY A 149 -22.13 7.61 -3.28
N LEU A 150 -21.53 6.56 -3.84
CA LEU A 150 -20.23 6.65 -4.52
C LEU A 150 -20.41 7.20 -5.93
N THR A 151 -19.49 8.08 -6.34
CA THR A 151 -19.45 8.66 -7.69
C THR A 151 -18.76 7.74 -8.70
N GLU A 152 -17.85 6.90 -8.23
CA GLU A 152 -17.10 5.95 -9.05
C GLU A 152 -17.69 4.54 -8.94
N PRO A 153 -17.63 3.74 -10.02
CA PRO A 153 -18.14 2.37 -10.00
C PRO A 153 -17.33 1.51 -9.02
N LEU A 154 -18.05 0.80 -8.16
CA LEU A 154 -17.46 -0.11 -7.20
C LEU A 154 -16.89 -1.33 -7.93
N THR A 155 -15.72 -1.80 -7.51
CA THR A 155 -15.08 -3.01 -8.04
C THR A 155 -14.73 -3.96 -6.92
N PHE A 156 -14.79 -5.27 -7.19
CA PHE A 156 -14.23 -6.26 -6.28
C PHE A 156 -12.70 -6.15 -6.31
N GLY A 157 -12.11 -6.22 -5.12
CA GLY A 157 -10.69 -6.48 -4.98
C GLY A 157 -10.32 -7.91 -5.36
N LEU A 158 -9.03 -8.21 -5.21
CA LEU A 158 -8.47 -9.52 -5.54
C LEU A 158 -8.49 -10.50 -4.35
N ASN A 159 -8.75 -10.00 -3.14
CA ASN A 159 -8.72 -10.80 -1.93
C ASN A 159 -10.12 -11.24 -1.53
N VAL A 160 -10.28 -12.56 -1.44
CA VAL A 160 -11.53 -13.22 -1.10
C VAL A 160 -11.22 -14.30 -0.08
N HIS A 161 -12.02 -14.34 0.99
CA HIS A 161 -12.01 -15.46 1.92
C HIS A 161 -13.44 -15.87 2.25
N GLN A 162 -13.68 -17.17 2.34
CA GLN A 162 -15.00 -17.71 2.56
C GLN A 162 -14.94 -18.63 3.77
N LEU A 163 -15.75 -18.37 4.79
CA LEU A 163 -15.87 -19.22 5.95
C LEU A 163 -17.12 -20.08 5.83
N VAL A 164 -16.97 -21.38 5.97
CA VAL A 164 -18.06 -22.34 6.01
C VAL A 164 -18.20 -22.81 7.44
N PHE A 165 -19.41 -22.66 7.97
CA PHE A 165 -19.84 -23.18 9.25
C PHE A 165 -20.90 -24.27 8.99
N PRO A 166 -20.49 -25.56 8.91
CA PRO A 166 -21.39 -26.64 8.56
C PRO A 166 -22.51 -26.85 9.58
N GLY A 167 -23.74 -27.00 9.09
CA GLY A 167 -24.90 -27.41 9.86
C GLY A 167 -25.41 -28.80 9.49
N GLY A 168 -26.40 -29.26 10.25
CA GLY A 168 -27.20 -30.45 9.94
C GLY A 168 -26.38 -31.68 9.56
N ARG A 169 -26.69 -32.26 8.40
CA ARG A 169 -26.03 -33.45 7.87
C ARG A 169 -24.55 -33.23 7.59
N LEU A 170 -24.17 -32.11 6.95
CA LEU A 170 -22.76 -31.83 6.62
C LEU A 170 -21.89 -31.78 7.88
N ARG A 171 -22.38 -31.13 8.94
CA ARG A 171 -21.70 -31.13 10.25
C ARG A 171 -21.50 -32.54 10.78
N THR A 172 -22.53 -33.37 10.67
CA THR A 172 -22.52 -34.74 11.19
C THR A 172 -21.54 -35.62 10.42
N GLU A 173 -21.49 -35.49 9.09
CA GLU A 173 -20.52 -36.20 8.25
C GLU A 173 -19.09 -35.75 8.54
N LEU A 174 -18.85 -34.45 8.76
CA LEU A 174 -17.53 -33.92 9.08
C LEU A 174 -17.05 -34.26 10.49
N LEU A 175 -17.94 -34.46 11.46
CA LEU A 175 -17.59 -34.83 12.84
C LEU A 175 -17.75 -36.34 13.12
N ALA A 176 -18.13 -37.12 12.12
CA ALA A 176 -18.27 -38.56 12.24
C ALA A 176 -16.91 -39.20 12.57
N HIS A 177 -16.88 -40.00 13.63
CA HIS A 177 -15.66 -40.70 14.04
C HIS A 177 -15.49 -41.99 13.23
N GLY A 178 -14.28 -42.28 12.76
CA GLY A 178 -13.93 -43.57 12.16
C GLY A 178 -13.73 -43.61 10.64
N ASP A 179 -13.90 -42.48 9.93
CA ASP A 179 -13.64 -42.39 8.49
C ASP A 179 -12.85 -41.11 8.14
N GLU A 180 -11.59 -41.08 8.58
CA GLU A 180 -10.66 -39.96 8.33
C GLU A 180 -10.45 -39.69 6.83
N THR A 181 -10.52 -40.74 6.01
CA THR A 181 -10.39 -40.63 4.55
C THR A 181 -11.54 -39.84 3.95
N ARG A 182 -12.80 -40.21 4.28
CA ARG A 182 -13.97 -39.47 3.83
C ARG A 182 -13.99 -38.05 4.36
N GLN A 183 -13.63 -37.85 5.63
CA GLN A 183 -13.51 -36.51 6.22
C GLN A 183 -12.52 -35.64 5.43
N ALA A 184 -11.33 -36.16 5.15
CA ALA A 184 -10.32 -35.45 4.38
C ALA A 184 -10.78 -35.16 2.94
N THR A 185 -11.45 -36.10 2.26
CA THR A 185 -12.03 -35.89 0.92
C THR A 185 -13.06 -34.76 0.91
N LEU A 186 -14.01 -34.77 1.86
CA LEU A 186 -15.02 -33.72 1.98
C LEU A 186 -14.39 -32.35 2.26
N LEU A 187 -13.45 -32.29 3.21
CA LEU A 187 -12.76 -31.06 3.56
C LEU A 187 -11.92 -30.51 2.41
N ASN A 188 -11.18 -31.36 1.68
CA ASN A 188 -10.44 -30.92 0.50
C ASN A 188 -11.38 -30.41 -0.60
N GLY A 189 -12.50 -31.10 -0.82
CA GLY A 189 -13.53 -30.64 -1.75
C GLY A 189 -14.00 -29.23 -1.41
N ILE A 190 -14.26 -28.93 -0.14
CA ILE A 190 -14.71 -27.59 0.28
C ILE A 190 -13.56 -26.57 0.26
N VAL A 191 -12.41 -26.88 0.89
CA VAL A 191 -11.26 -25.97 1.05
C VAL A 191 -10.68 -25.56 -0.30
N TYR A 192 -10.64 -26.48 -1.26
CA TYR A 192 -10.16 -26.21 -2.62
C TYR A 192 -11.29 -25.92 -3.62
N ARG A 193 -12.53 -25.71 -3.16
CA ARG A 193 -13.69 -25.35 -4.01
C ARG A 193 -13.93 -26.34 -5.16
N GLY A 194 -13.74 -27.63 -4.89
CA GLY A 194 -13.92 -28.72 -5.85
C GLY A 194 -12.80 -28.85 -6.89
N MET A 195 -11.75 -28.02 -6.81
CA MET A 195 -10.67 -27.99 -7.82
C MET A 195 -9.58 -29.05 -7.60
N MET A 196 -9.58 -29.73 -6.45
CA MET A 196 -8.70 -30.89 -6.25
C MET A 196 -9.32 -32.11 -6.93
N PRO A 197 -8.60 -32.80 -7.84
CA PRO A 197 -9.13 -33.99 -8.50
C PRO A 197 -9.42 -35.07 -7.45
N ALA A 198 -10.68 -35.51 -7.37
CA ALA A 198 -11.11 -36.58 -6.48
C ALA A 198 -10.60 -37.96 -6.91
N GLU A 199 -10.08 -38.08 -8.14
CA GLU A 199 -9.72 -39.37 -8.75
C GLU A 199 -8.37 -39.24 -9.50
N GLY A 200 -7.36 -40.01 -9.08
CA GLY A 200 -6.16 -40.26 -9.91
C GLY A 200 -4.79 -40.03 -9.27
N ALA A 201 -4.68 -39.42 -8.09
CA ALA A 201 -3.45 -39.48 -7.31
C ALA A 201 -3.46 -40.80 -6.53
N ASP A 202 -2.39 -41.57 -6.68
CA ASP A 202 -2.18 -42.90 -6.13
C ASP A 202 -2.83 -43.11 -4.75
N ARG A 203 -3.48 -44.26 -4.56
CA ARG A 203 -4.36 -44.65 -3.43
C ARG A 203 -3.70 -44.66 -2.04
N LEU A 204 -2.54 -44.04 -1.88
CA LEU A 204 -1.67 -44.10 -0.71
C LEU A 204 -1.49 -42.78 0.05
N THR A 205 -2.00 -41.64 -0.44
CA THR A 205 -2.03 -40.41 0.37
C THR A 205 -3.25 -39.56 0.06
N VAL A 206 -4.34 -39.78 0.77
CA VAL A 206 -5.39 -38.77 0.90
C VAL A 206 -4.71 -37.56 1.54
N SER A 207 -4.50 -36.50 0.75
CA SER A 207 -3.84 -35.29 1.25
C SER A 207 -4.65 -34.75 2.42
N VAL A 208 -4.08 -34.68 3.61
CA VAL A 208 -4.77 -34.08 4.75
C VAL A 208 -4.93 -32.58 4.46
N PRO A 209 -6.14 -31.99 4.60
CA PRO A 209 -6.34 -30.57 4.38
C PRO A 209 -5.34 -29.75 5.20
N PRO A 210 -4.78 -28.67 4.63
CA PRO A 210 -3.84 -27.83 5.36
C PRO A 210 -4.47 -27.31 6.66
N ASN A 211 -3.65 -27.25 7.71
CA ASN A 211 -4.00 -26.70 9.02
C ASN A 211 -5.23 -27.36 9.70
N LEU A 212 -5.47 -28.65 9.42
CA LEU A 212 -6.52 -29.42 10.10
C LEU A 212 -6.24 -29.53 11.60
N LYS A 213 -7.20 -29.09 12.42
CA LYS A 213 -7.26 -29.31 13.87
C LYS A 213 -8.59 -29.97 14.21
N ASN A 214 -8.54 -31.20 14.69
CA ASN A 214 -9.71 -31.97 15.12
C ASN A 214 -9.62 -32.21 16.64
N HIS A 215 -10.62 -31.72 17.38
CA HIS A 215 -10.72 -31.89 18.84
C HIS A 215 -11.81 -32.91 19.22
N GLY A 216 -12.25 -33.74 18.28
CA GLY A 216 -13.32 -34.73 18.42
C GLY A 216 -14.71 -34.13 18.28
N VAL A 217 -15.02 -33.08 19.05
CA VAL A 217 -16.33 -32.38 19.00
C VAL A 217 -16.34 -31.16 18.10
N THR A 218 -15.15 -30.61 17.79
CA THR A 218 -14.98 -29.49 16.87
C THR A 218 -13.88 -29.78 15.87
N LEU A 219 -14.00 -29.16 14.70
CA LEU A 219 -13.06 -29.32 13.61
C LEU A 219 -12.81 -27.97 12.92
N SER A 220 -11.55 -27.70 12.62
CA SER A 220 -11.10 -26.51 11.92
C SER A 220 -10.13 -26.92 10.82
N ALA A 221 -10.38 -26.51 9.58
CA ALA A 221 -9.47 -26.70 8.46
C ALA A 221 -9.50 -25.44 7.59
N HIS A 222 -8.37 -25.02 7.03
CA HIS A 222 -8.37 -23.85 6.17
C HIS A 222 -7.22 -23.84 5.17
N GLY A 223 -7.52 -23.33 3.99
CA GLY A 223 -6.54 -22.93 2.99
C GLY A 223 -6.46 -21.41 2.87
N ARG A 224 -5.83 -20.95 1.79
CA ARG A 224 -5.66 -19.51 1.52
C ARG A 224 -7.00 -18.77 1.35
N GLY A 225 -7.99 -19.41 0.72
CA GLY A 225 -9.26 -18.77 0.34
C GLY A 225 -10.50 -19.27 1.07
N VAL A 226 -10.45 -20.43 1.73
CA VAL A 226 -11.61 -21.03 2.38
C VAL A 226 -11.22 -21.58 3.73
N SER A 227 -12.05 -21.33 4.74
CA SER A 227 -11.97 -21.95 6.06
C SER A 227 -13.24 -22.75 6.35
N VAL A 228 -13.10 -23.95 6.89
CA VAL A 228 -14.19 -24.81 7.36
C VAL A 228 -14.09 -24.94 8.87
N GLN A 229 -15.16 -24.57 9.57
CA GLN A 229 -15.22 -24.51 11.03
C GLN A 229 -16.48 -25.24 11.50
N ALA A 230 -16.35 -26.48 11.94
CA ALA A 230 -17.47 -27.34 12.33
C ALA A 230 -17.53 -27.58 13.85
N GLY A 231 -18.74 -27.60 14.39
CA GLY A 231 -19.00 -27.93 15.80
C GLY A 231 -18.70 -26.81 16.79
N TRP A 232 -18.39 -25.59 16.32
CA TRP A 232 -18.16 -24.43 17.18
C TRP A 232 -19.48 -23.73 17.53
N ALA A 233 -19.53 -23.09 18.70
CA ALA A 233 -20.66 -22.26 19.12
C ALA A 233 -20.68 -20.93 18.34
N LEU A 234 -21.88 -20.33 18.20
CA LEU A 234 -22.10 -19.12 17.40
C LEU A 234 -21.15 -17.96 17.76
N HIS A 235 -20.86 -17.75 19.04
CA HIS A 235 -19.92 -16.70 19.46
C HIS A 235 -18.48 -16.95 19.01
N VAL A 236 -18.07 -18.21 18.91
CA VAL A 236 -16.76 -18.60 18.37
C VAL A 236 -16.72 -18.40 16.87
N GLU A 237 -17.78 -18.80 16.15
CA GLU A 237 -17.89 -18.57 14.71
C GLU A 237 -17.78 -17.08 14.36
N ASN A 238 -18.49 -16.21 15.11
CA ASN A 238 -18.43 -14.77 14.93
C ASN A 238 -17.04 -14.20 15.26
N GLY A 239 -16.38 -14.70 16.31
CA GLY A 239 -14.99 -14.33 16.60
C GLY A 239 -14.03 -14.69 15.46
N LEU A 240 -14.14 -15.91 14.91
CA LEU A 240 -13.37 -16.36 13.76
C LEU A 240 -13.64 -15.51 12.51
N ALA A 241 -14.89 -15.09 12.30
CA ALA A 241 -15.27 -14.19 11.22
C ALA A 241 -14.58 -12.82 11.34
N VAL A 242 -14.51 -12.23 12.54
CA VAL A 242 -13.81 -10.96 12.78
C VAL A 242 -12.30 -11.10 12.53
N VAL A 243 -11.69 -12.20 12.96
CA VAL A 243 -10.27 -12.49 12.68
C VAL A 243 -10.03 -12.56 11.17
N ALA A 244 -10.85 -13.32 10.44
CA ALA A 244 -10.72 -13.43 8.99
C ALA A 244 -10.96 -12.10 8.26
N LEU A 245 -11.93 -11.30 8.74
CA LEU A 245 -12.19 -9.96 8.24
C LEU A 245 -10.96 -9.04 8.39
N GLY A 246 -10.31 -9.06 9.56
CA GLY A 246 -9.08 -8.31 9.80
C GLY A 246 -7.96 -8.72 8.85
N MET A 247 -7.74 -10.03 8.67
CA MET A 247 -6.71 -10.55 7.76
C MET A 247 -6.96 -10.16 6.29
N ILE A 248 -8.20 -10.22 5.82
CA ILE A 248 -8.53 -9.86 4.43
C ILE A 248 -8.46 -8.36 4.20
N SER A 249 -8.85 -7.56 5.19
CA SER A 249 -8.68 -6.11 5.13
C SER A 249 -7.20 -5.75 5.06
N ALA A 250 -6.36 -6.35 5.91
CA ALA A 250 -4.91 -6.17 5.88
C ALA A 250 -4.28 -6.59 4.55
N LEU A 251 -4.67 -7.75 4.01
CA LEU A 251 -4.16 -8.23 2.73
C LEU A 251 -4.57 -7.32 1.56
N ALA A 252 -5.77 -6.75 1.60
CA ALA A 252 -6.24 -5.78 0.61
C ALA A 252 -5.42 -4.49 0.64
N VAL A 253 -5.14 -3.96 1.83
CA VAL A 253 -4.26 -2.79 1.99
C VAL A 253 -2.86 -3.10 1.47
N LEU A 254 -2.28 -4.21 1.90
CA LEU A 254 -0.93 -4.62 1.50
C LEU A 254 -0.77 -4.73 -0.02
N GLN A 255 -1.74 -5.36 -0.69
CA GLN A 255 -1.73 -5.49 -2.14
C GLN A 255 -1.86 -4.13 -2.85
N ARG A 256 -2.74 -3.26 -2.35
CA ARG A 256 -2.92 -1.90 -2.87
C ARG A 256 -1.65 -1.09 -2.72
N THR A 257 -1.02 -1.14 -1.55
CA THR A 257 0.25 -0.48 -1.26
C THR A 257 1.34 -0.93 -2.23
N ARG A 258 1.44 -2.24 -2.47
CA ARG A 258 2.38 -2.80 -3.45
C ARG A 258 2.11 -2.25 -4.86
N LEU A 259 0.86 -2.25 -5.33
CA LEU A 259 0.51 -1.75 -6.66
C LEU A 259 0.81 -0.24 -6.79
N ALA A 260 0.51 0.54 -5.75
CA ALA A 260 0.80 1.97 -5.70
C ALA A 260 2.32 2.25 -5.69
N ALA A 261 3.10 1.48 -4.94
CA ALA A 261 4.56 1.58 -4.95
C ALA A 261 5.13 1.32 -6.36
N PHE A 262 4.65 0.28 -7.06
CA PHE A 262 5.05 0.02 -8.44
C PHE A 262 4.65 1.14 -9.40
N ALA A 263 3.44 1.69 -9.25
CA ALA A 263 2.97 2.81 -10.07
C ALA A 263 3.85 4.05 -9.88
N MET A 264 4.19 4.40 -8.64
CA MET A 264 5.08 5.52 -8.33
C MET A 264 6.51 5.32 -8.85
N MET A 265 7.04 4.11 -8.75
CA MET A 265 8.36 3.79 -9.32
C MET A 265 8.37 4.00 -10.84
N LYS A 266 7.31 3.55 -11.51
CA LYS A 266 7.12 3.74 -12.95
C LYS A 266 6.96 5.21 -13.33
N GLU A 267 6.18 6.00 -12.56
CA GLU A 267 6.06 7.45 -12.78
C GLU A 267 7.43 8.14 -12.64
N ASN A 268 8.21 7.76 -11.63
CA ASN A 268 9.55 8.30 -11.42
C ASN A 268 10.52 7.98 -12.57
N GLU A 269 10.48 6.76 -13.12
CA GLU A 269 11.32 6.35 -14.26
C GLU A 269 10.94 7.06 -15.56
N GLN A 270 9.64 7.28 -15.79
CA GLN A 270 9.13 7.89 -17.02
C GLN A 270 9.26 9.42 -17.04
N ALA A 271 9.49 10.04 -15.89
CA ALA A 271 9.65 11.48 -15.76
C ALA A 271 10.99 11.98 -16.35
N LEU A 272 11.00 12.20 -17.68
CA LEU A 272 11.93 13.11 -18.35
C LEU A 272 11.62 14.52 -17.86
N THR A 273 12.48 15.07 -17.01
CA THR A 273 12.23 16.35 -16.36
C THR A 273 13.31 17.33 -16.79
N ASP A 274 12.92 18.25 -17.68
CA ASP A 274 13.83 19.26 -18.24
C ASP A 274 13.92 20.49 -17.32
N SER A 275 12.98 20.68 -16.38
CA SER A 275 12.98 21.82 -15.46
C SER A 275 13.12 21.44 -13.97
N PRO A 276 13.93 22.19 -13.19
CA PRO A 276 14.06 21.98 -11.74
C PRO A 276 12.75 22.04 -10.94
N SER A 277 11.78 22.87 -11.38
CA SER A 277 10.47 23.00 -10.75
C SER A 277 9.60 21.76 -10.91
N GLU A 278 9.66 21.10 -12.08
CA GLU A 278 8.95 19.84 -12.31
C GLU A 278 9.56 18.71 -11.49
N VAL A 279 10.89 18.65 -11.38
CA VAL A 279 11.57 17.68 -10.50
C VAL A 279 11.13 17.87 -9.05
N ARG A 280 11.08 19.12 -8.56
CA ARG A 280 10.65 19.41 -7.18
C ARG A 280 9.21 19.01 -6.92
N THR A 281 8.31 19.27 -7.88
CA THR A 281 6.89 18.90 -7.78
C THR A 281 6.72 17.38 -7.80
N LEU A 282 7.49 16.68 -8.64
CA LEU A 282 7.52 15.22 -8.66
C LEU A 282 8.03 14.66 -7.33
N ILE A 283 9.15 15.17 -6.81
CA ILE A 283 9.70 14.75 -5.51
C ILE A 283 8.66 14.94 -4.41
N SER A 284 8.00 16.10 -4.33
CA SER A 284 6.96 16.35 -3.33
C SER A 284 5.82 15.33 -3.42
N ARG A 285 5.28 15.10 -4.63
CA ARG A 285 4.19 14.13 -4.84
C ARG A 285 4.61 12.71 -4.48
N LEU A 286 5.83 12.31 -4.84
CA LEU A 286 6.37 10.99 -4.50
C LEU A 286 6.63 10.84 -3.00
N SER A 287 7.14 11.88 -2.33
CA SER A 287 7.34 11.90 -0.88
C SER A 287 6.02 11.78 -0.13
N ASP A 288 5.00 12.55 -0.52
CA ASP A 288 3.65 12.45 0.05
C ASP A 288 3.07 11.04 -0.17
N GLY A 289 3.23 10.49 -1.37
CA GLY A 289 2.79 9.14 -1.71
C GLY A 289 3.49 8.05 -0.88
N VAL A 290 4.81 8.13 -0.72
CA VAL A 290 5.59 7.20 0.12
C VAL A 290 5.16 7.28 1.58
N ASN A 291 4.91 8.48 2.11
CA ASN A 291 4.42 8.66 3.47
C ASN A 291 3.04 7.99 3.66
N GLU A 292 2.13 8.14 2.70
CA GLU A 292 0.85 7.43 2.73
C GLU A 292 1.01 5.91 2.67
N LEU A 293 1.94 5.38 1.85
CA LEU A 293 2.21 3.94 1.82
C LEU A 293 2.74 3.43 3.15
N GLN A 294 3.63 4.18 3.82
CA GLN A 294 4.15 3.81 5.14
C GLN A 294 3.03 3.78 6.19
N LEU A 295 2.15 4.78 6.18
CA LEU A 295 0.98 4.82 7.05
C LEU A 295 0.01 3.66 6.77
N ASP A 296 -0.20 3.31 5.51
CA ASP A 296 -1.03 2.17 5.12
C ASP A 296 -0.43 0.83 5.59
N LEU A 297 0.89 0.66 5.56
CA LEU A 297 1.53 -0.54 6.13
C LEU A 297 1.41 -0.59 7.65
N ALA A 298 1.76 0.50 8.34
CA ALA A 298 1.76 0.54 9.81
C ALA A 298 0.35 0.40 10.40
N PHE A 299 -0.62 1.17 9.90
CA PHE A 299 -1.96 1.24 10.49
C PHE A 299 -3.01 0.39 9.75
N GLY A 300 -2.78 0.07 8.48
CA GLY A 300 -3.70 -0.76 7.70
C GLY A 300 -3.33 -2.24 7.64
N VAL A 301 -2.06 -2.59 7.89
CA VAL A 301 -1.58 -3.99 7.87
C VAL A 301 -1.10 -4.43 9.25
N GLU A 302 -0.04 -3.83 9.80
CA GLU A 302 0.57 -4.26 11.07
C GLU A 302 -0.45 -4.25 12.22
N ALA A 303 -1.26 -3.18 12.32
CA ALA A 303 -2.30 -3.07 13.33
C ALA A 303 -3.31 -4.24 13.33
N TYR A 304 -3.62 -4.85 12.18
CA TYR A 304 -4.56 -5.97 12.10
C TYR A 304 -3.87 -7.33 12.18
N VAL A 305 -2.61 -7.39 11.75
CA VAL A 305 -1.83 -8.63 11.71
C VAL A 305 -1.27 -8.97 13.09
N ASP A 306 -0.82 -7.96 13.83
CA ASP A 306 -0.12 -8.12 15.11
C ASP A 306 -0.98 -7.76 16.33
N SER A 307 -2.02 -6.94 16.18
CA SER A 307 -2.95 -6.69 17.29
C SER A 307 -3.91 -7.86 17.46
N LEU A 308 -3.81 -8.53 18.60
CA LEU A 308 -4.77 -9.53 19.03
C LEU A 308 -5.99 -8.82 19.60
N LEU A 309 -6.99 -8.57 18.76
CA LEU A 309 -8.27 -7.99 19.17
C LEU A 309 -9.01 -8.87 20.19
N ILE A 310 -8.77 -10.19 20.11
CA ILE A 310 -9.32 -11.18 21.03
C ILE A 310 -8.14 -12.03 21.55
N PRO A 311 -7.61 -11.73 22.75
CA PRO A 311 -6.47 -12.45 23.34
C PRO A 311 -6.90 -13.81 23.90
N GLU A 312 -7.35 -14.68 23.01
CA GLU A 312 -7.86 -16.02 23.31
C GLU A 312 -7.18 -17.03 22.40
N MET A 313 -6.62 -18.09 23.00
CA MET A 313 -5.76 -19.08 22.35
C MET A 313 -6.34 -19.68 21.05
N LEU A 314 -7.67 -19.84 20.97
CA LEU A 314 -8.35 -20.33 19.76
C LEU A 314 -8.26 -19.30 18.63
N MET A 315 -8.58 -18.03 18.91
CA MET A 315 -8.54 -16.94 17.94
C MET A 315 -7.11 -16.66 17.51
N GLU A 316 -6.17 -16.61 18.46
CA GLU A 316 -4.73 -16.47 18.20
C GLU A 316 -4.20 -17.60 17.30
N GLY A 317 -4.57 -18.84 17.63
CA GLY A 317 -4.16 -20.02 16.88
C GLY A 317 -4.74 -20.05 15.46
N PHE A 318 -5.94 -19.50 15.25
CA PHE A 318 -6.50 -19.32 13.92
C PHE A 318 -5.84 -18.15 13.17
N GLN A 319 -5.67 -17.00 13.84
CA GLN A 319 -5.03 -15.80 13.28
C GLN A 319 -3.61 -16.09 12.79
N SER A 320 -2.76 -16.69 13.62
CA SER A 320 -1.38 -17.02 13.22
C SER A 320 -1.38 -17.99 12.03
N SER A 321 -2.18 -19.05 12.09
CA SER A 321 -2.24 -20.05 11.02
C SER A 321 -2.75 -19.47 9.70
N LEU A 322 -3.77 -18.60 9.75
CA LEU A 322 -4.32 -17.93 8.58
C LEU A 322 -3.33 -16.89 8.02
N ARG A 323 -2.69 -16.09 8.88
CA ARG A 323 -1.63 -15.13 8.51
C ARG A 323 -0.51 -15.82 7.75
N ASP A 324 -0.04 -16.96 8.26
CA ASP A 324 1.05 -17.72 7.66
C ASP A 324 0.61 -18.33 6.31
N THR A 325 -0.61 -18.89 6.25
CA THR A 325 -1.18 -19.44 5.01
C THR A 325 -1.43 -18.38 3.93
N LEU A 326 -1.79 -17.16 4.32
CA LEU A 326 -1.96 -16.02 3.42
C LEU A 326 -0.61 -15.41 2.98
N GLY A 327 0.50 -15.75 3.64
CA GLY A 327 1.82 -15.20 3.35
C GLY A 327 1.92 -13.69 3.61
N ILE A 328 1.16 -13.18 4.60
CA ILE A 328 1.07 -11.74 4.87
C ILE A 328 2.43 -11.18 5.31
N ARG A 329 3.15 -11.89 6.18
CA ARG A 329 4.45 -11.45 6.70
C ARG A 329 5.48 -11.26 5.61
N ASP A 330 5.67 -12.27 4.76
CA ASP A 330 6.61 -12.20 3.63
C ASP A 330 6.20 -11.10 2.64
N SER A 331 4.89 -10.92 2.42
CA SER A 331 4.36 -9.88 1.55
C SER A 331 4.55 -8.47 2.13
N LEU A 332 4.43 -8.31 3.45
CA LEU A 332 4.68 -7.08 4.19
C LEU A 332 6.16 -6.69 4.11
N ASP A 333 7.06 -7.61 4.45
CA ASP A 333 8.51 -7.40 4.38
C ASP A 333 8.96 -7.00 2.97
N ASN A 334 8.40 -7.66 1.95
CA ASN A 334 8.67 -7.29 0.56
C ASN A 334 8.15 -5.89 0.21
N SER A 335 6.97 -5.52 0.69
CA SER A 335 6.35 -4.22 0.40
C SER A 335 7.07 -3.09 1.13
N ALA A 336 7.46 -3.28 2.40
CA ALA A 336 8.29 -2.35 3.15
C ALA A 336 9.62 -2.08 2.43
N ARG A 337 10.32 -3.14 1.97
CA ARG A 337 11.54 -2.99 1.17
C ARG A 337 11.34 -2.21 -0.13
N MET A 338 10.19 -2.35 -0.79
CA MET A 338 9.87 -1.56 -2.00
C MET A 338 9.70 -0.07 -1.66
N VAL A 339 9.01 0.25 -0.57
CA VAL A 339 8.82 1.62 -0.08
C VAL A 339 10.15 2.25 0.38
N GLU A 340 11.01 1.50 1.05
CA GLU A 340 12.36 1.95 1.42
C GLU A 340 13.22 2.27 0.19
N ARG A 341 13.17 1.42 -0.84
CA ARG A 341 13.88 1.67 -2.11
C ARG A 341 13.37 2.92 -2.81
N LEU A 342 12.06 3.14 -2.85
CA LEU A 342 11.46 4.37 -3.37
C LEU A 342 11.97 5.60 -2.61
N THR A 343 11.97 5.53 -1.27
CA THR A 343 12.49 6.61 -0.41
C THR A 343 13.95 6.94 -0.75
N SER A 344 14.79 5.91 -0.91
CA SER A 344 16.20 6.08 -1.28
C SER A 344 16.36 6.75 -2.65
N VAL A 345 15.56 6.34 -3.65
CA VAL A 345 15.57 6.94 -5.00
C VAL A 345 15.13 8.40 -4.97
N ILE A 346 14.08 8.73 -4.21
CA ILE A 346 13.61 10.11 -4.05
C ILE A 346 14.68 10.97 -3.39
N ASN A 347 15.32 10.48 -2.32
CA ASN A 347 16.40 11.19 -1.63
C ASN A 347 17.61 11.42 -2.55
N ALA A 348 18.01 10.43 -3.34
CA ALA A 348 19.08 10.58 -4.31
C ALA A 348 18.75 11.63 -5.38
N ARG A 349 17.50 11.66 -5.86
CA ARG A 349 17.04 12.65 -6.85
C ARG A 349 16.95 14.06 -6.25
N SER A 350 16.52 14.18 -4.99
CA SER A 350 16.54 15.45 -4.26
C SER A 350 17.95 15.98 -4.09
N ALA A 351 18.90 15.14 -3.67
CA ALA A 351 20.30 15.54 -3.53
C ALA A 351 20.91 15.96 -4.87
N ALA A 352 20.59 15.26 -5.96
CA ALA A 352 21.03 15.65 -7.31
C ALA A 352 20.43 16.99 -7.76
N LEU A 353 19.15 17.25 -7.43
CA LEU A 353 18.49 18.52 -7.70
C LEU A 353 19.14 19.67 -6.91
N ASP A 354 19.38 19.47 -5.61
CA ASP A 354 20.01 20.46 -4.74
C ASP A 354 21.43 20.80 -5.22
N ALA A 355 22.19 19.80 -5.66
CA ALA A 355 23.51 19.99 -6.27
C ALA A 355 23.43 20.81 -7.58
N ALA A 356 22.47 20.49 -8.46
CA ALA A 356 22.28 21.22 -9.72
C ALA A 356 21.84 22.68 -9.50
N LEU A 357 21.01 22.94 -8.47
CA LEU A 357 20.61 24.28 -8.08
C LEU A 357 21.80 25.06 -7.48
N ALA A 358 22.57 24.43 -6.60
CA ALA A 358 23.77 25.05 -6.02
C ALA A 358 24.81 25.42 -7.09
N GLU A 359 25.02 24.58 -8.12
CA GLU A 359 25.88 24.91 -9.25
C GLU A 359 25.36 26.11 -10.06
N ARG A 360 24.04 26.21 -10.23
CA ARG A 360 23.42 27.34 -10.95
C ARG A 360 23.55 28.63 -10.17
N ASP A 361 23.29 28.59 -8.87
CA ASP A 361 23.42 29.75 -7.98
C ASP A 361 24.87 30.21 -7.88
N GLU A 362 25.83 29.28 -7.79
CA GLU A 362 27.26 29.60 -7.82
C GLU A 362 27.68 30.27 -9.15
N ARG A 363 27.19 29.77 -10.29
CA ARG A 363 27.43 30.42 -11.59
C ARG A 363 26.86 31.84 -11.63
N GLN A 364 25.63 32.03 -11.14
CA GLN A 364 24.99 33.33 -11.12
C GLN A 364 25.70 34.30 -10.17
N ASN A 365 26.06 33.86 -8.97
CA ASN A 365 26.85 34.64 -8.02
C ASN A 365 28.22 35.01 -8.58
N ARG A 366 28.87 34.10 -9.32
CA ARG A 366 30.15 34.41 -9.98
C ARG A 366 29.99 35.49 -11.05
N ILE A 367 28.91 35.47 -11.84
CA ILE A 367 28.61 36.51 -12.84
C ILE A 367 28.29 37.84 -12.17
N VAL A 368 27.45 37.83 -11.12
CA VAL A 368 27.10 39.05 -10.37
C VAL A 368 28.34 39.64 -9.68
N SER A 369 29.16 38.81 -9.05
CA SER A 369 30.40 39.24 -8.42
C SER A 369 31.39 39.81 -9.44
N ALA A 370 31.52 39.19 -10.62
CA ALA A 370 32.32 39.72 -11.72
C ALA A 370 31.80 41.08 -12.22
N LEU A 371 30.48 41.24 -12.35
CA LEU A 371 29.85 42.51 -12.73
C LEU A 371 30.07 43.61 -11.69
N VAL A 372 29.88 43.31 -10.40
CA VAL A 372 30.11 44.25 -9.30
C VAL A 372 31.58 44.67 -9.24
N THR A 373 32.50 43.72 -9.43
CA THR A 373 33.93 44.02 -9.50
C THR A 373 34.24 44.95 -10.67
N ALA A 374 33.69 44.68 -11.86
CA ALA A 374 33.88 45.53 -13.03
C ALA A 374 33.28 46.94 -12.83
N ALA A 375 32.08 47.04 -12.27
CA ALA A 375 31.42 48.32 -11.99
C ALA A 375 32.19 49.15 -10.96
N THR A 376 32.67 48.53 -9.89
CA THR A 376 33.49 49.19 -8.86
C THR A 376 34.80 49.71 -9.45
N LEU A 377 35.42 48.92 -10.34
CA LEU A 377 36.63 49.34 -11.03
C LEU A 377 36.34 50.60 -11.87
N ILE A 378 35.26 50.63 -12.64
CA ILE A 378 34.91 51.75 -13.54
C ILE A 378 34.54 53.03 -12.76
N ALA A 379 33.97 52.89 -11.56
CA ALA A 379 33.56 54.04 -10.73
C ALA A 379 34.74 54.73 -10.01
N LEU A 380 35.88 54.04 -9.83
CA LEU A 380 37.04 54.55 -9.09
C LEU A 380 37.72 55.78 -9.74
N PRO A 381 38.02 55.78 -11.06
CA PRO A 381 38.71 56.90 -11.71
C PRO A 381 37.94 58.23 -11.64
N PRO A 382 36.62 58.28 -11.89
CA PRO A 382 35.84 59.52 -11.70
C PRO A 382 35.88 60.02 -10.25
N THR A 383 35.78 59.13 -9.24
CA THR A 383 35.84 59.54 -7.84
C THR A 383 37.22 60.08 -7.43
N LEU A 384 38.30 59.48 -7.93
CA LEU A 384 39.66 59.98 -7.70
C LEU A 384 39.90 61.32 -8.40
N LEU A 385 39.37 61.50 -9.61
CA LEU A 385 39.42 62.78 -10.31
C LEU A 385 38.63 63.86 -9.56
N LEU A 386 37.41 63.55 -9.11
CA LEU A 386 36.61 64.48 -8.32
C LEU A 386 37.31 64.87 -7.01
N ALA A 387 37.92 63.90 -6.32
CA ALA A 387 38.69 64.14 -5.11
C ALA A 387 39.93 64.99 -5.38
N PHE A 388 40.64 64.74 -6.48
CA PHE A 388 41.80 65.56 -6.91
C PHE A 388 41.40 67.01 -7.18
N PHE A 389 40.29 67.24 -7.89
CA PHE A 389 39.79 68.59 -8.16
C PHE A 389 39.18 69.26 -6.93
N GLY A 390 38.59 68.50 -6.01
CA GLY A 390 38.07 69.02 -4.75
C GLY A 390 39.16 69.44 -3.75
N VAL A 391 40.27 68.68 -3.66
CA VAL A 391 41.38 68.97 -2.75
C VAL A 391 42.30 70.08 -3.29
N ASN A 392 42.49 70.16 -4.61
CA ASN A 392 43.31 71.20 -5.25
C ASN A 392 42.49 72.41 -5.72
N ALA A 393 41.29 72.62 -5.17
CA ALA A 393 40.36 73.67 -5.61
C ALA A 393 40.96 75.10 -5.56
N THR A 394 42.00 75.33 -4.75
CA THR A 394 42.71 76.62 -4.66
C THR A 394 43.76 76.85 -5.76
N ASP A 395 44.17 75.82 -6.50
CA ASP A 395 45.13 75.88 -7.62
C ASP A 395 44.45 75.72 -9.00
N VAL A 396 43.11 75.68 -9.03
CA VAL A 396 42.32 75.62 -10.27
C VAL A 396 41.93 77.03 -10.67
N ASP A 397 42.31 77.43 -11.88
CA ASP A 397 42.18 78.79 -12.42
C ASP A 397 40.70 79.11 -12.72
N ASP A 398 40.09 80.03 -11.96
CA ASP A 398 38.63 80.36 -11.98
C ASP A 398 38.11 80.83 -13.36
N GLY A 399 39.01 81.18 -14.29
CA GLY A 399 38.67 81.68 -15.61
C GLY A 399 38.56 80.63 -16.72
N ARG A 400 38.78 79.33 -16.45
CA ARG A 400 38.85 78.29 -17.52
C ARG A 400 38.11 77.01 -17.19
N SER A 401 37.60 76.35 -18.24
CA SER A 401 36.84 75.11 -18.13
C SER A 401 37.72 73.94 -17.66
N ILE A 402 37.22 73.16 -16.71
CA ILE A 402 37.82 71.91 -16.16
C ILE A 402 38.16 70.86 -17.24
N LEU A 403 37.63 71.02 -18.46
CA LEU A 403 37.84 70.12 -19.61
C LEU A 403 39.01 70.53 -20.53
N ASP A 404 39.84 71.51 -20.18
CA ASP A 404 40.98 71.93 -21.01
C ASP A 404 42.11 70.89 -21.00
N LEU A 405 42.04 69.97 -21.97
CA LEU A 405 42.94 68.82 -22.16
C LEU A 405 44.42 69.24 -22.31
N GLY A 406 44.70 70.49 -22.68
CA GLY A 406 46.06 71.00 -22.89
C GLY A 406 46.86 71.22 -21.60
N ARG A 407 46.21 71.49 -20.46
CA ARG A 407 46.88 71.75 -19.16
C ARG A 407 46.67 70.61 -18.16
N TYR A 408 45.46 70.04 -18.12
CA TYR A 408 45.09 68.99 -17.16
C TYR A 408 45.20 67.57 -17.74
N GLY A 409 45.58 67.43 -19.02
CA GLY A 409 45.71 66.13 -19.69
C GLY A 409 46.67 65.16 -19.01
N THR A 410 47.75 65.65 -18.38
CA THR A 410 48.67 64.82 -17.59
C THR A 410 48.03 64.30 -16.31
N ALA A 411 47.18 65.09 -15.64
CA ALA A 411 46.44 64.67 -14.45
C ALA A 411 45.36 63.64 -14.81
N TYR A 412 44.62 63.85 -15.91
CA TYR A 412 43.70 62.86 -16.45
C TYR A 412 44.42 61.57 -16.86
N ALA A 413 45.58 61.66 -17.52
CA ALA A 413 46.37 60.50 -17.89
C ALA A 413 46.86 59.72 -16.66
N LEU A 414 47.44 60.39 -15.65
CA LEU A 414 47.90 59.76 -14.41
C LEU A 414 46.76 59.10 -13.62
N ALA A 415 45.57 59.72 -13.59
CA ALA A 415 44.40 59.16 -12.92
C ALA A 415 43.87 57.90 -13.63
N TRP A 416 43.91 57.86 -14.96
CA TRP A 416 43.39 56.74 -15.77
C TRP A 416 44.43 55.64 -16.05
N LEU A 417 45.73 55.93 -16.00
CA LEU A 417 46.80 54.98 -16.30
C LEU A 417 46.75 53.68 -15.46
N PRO A 418 46.65 53.70 -14.12
CA PRO A 418 46.55 52.48 -13.34
C PRO A 418 45.30 51.65 -13.70
N PHE A 419 44.21 52.30 -14.08
CA PHE A 419 42.98 51.64 -14.52
C PHE A 419 43.15 50.96 -15.89
N VAL A 420 43.75 51.65 -16.86
CA VAL A 420 44.06 51.07 -18.18
C VAL A 420 45.00 49.88 -18.04
N VAL A 421 46.02 49.97 -17.18
CA VAL A 421 46.93 48.85 -16.90
C VAL A 421 46.17 47.65 -16.34
N LEU A 422 45.29 47.87 -15.36
CA LEU A 422 44.51 46.80 -14.74
C LEU A 422 43.55 46.13 -15.73
N VAL A 423 42.87 46.92 -16.58
CA VAL A 423 42.00 46.42 -17.66
C VAL A 423 42.80 45.62 -18.69
N VAL A 424 43.97 46.09 -19.10
CA VAL A 424 44.84 45.38 -20.06
C VAL A 424 45.35 44.07 -19.46
N VAL A 425 45.78 44.06 -18.19
CA VAL A 425 46.22 42.83 -17.50
C VAL A 425 45.06 41.85 -17.35
N GLY A 426 43.87 42.32 -16.95
CA GLY A 426 42.66 41.51 -16.85
C GLY A 426 42.25 40.90 -18.19
N TYR A 427 42.27 41.69 -19.26
CA TYR A 427 41.98 41.21 -20.62
C TYR A 427 43.01 40.17 -21.08
N LEU A 428 44.30 40.39 -20.80
CA LEU A 428 45.35 39.43 -21.15
C LEU A 428 45.22 38.12 -20.37
N LEU A 429 44.83 38.14 -19.09
CA LEU A 429 44.57 36.96 -18.28
C LEU A 429 43.33 36.19 -18.77
N LEU A 430 42.23 36.88 -19.04
CA LEU A 430 40.99 36.27 -19.56
C LEU A 430 41.22 35.62 -20.93
N ARG A 431 42.00 36.30 -21.79
CA ARG A 431 42.36 35.79 -23.11
C ARG A 431 43.35 34.62 -23.04
N ARG A 432 44.17 34.53 -21.98
CA ARG A 432 45.05 33.38 -21.72
C ARG A 432 44.25 32.15 -21.30
N VAL A 433 43.26 32.31 -20.42
CA VAL A 433 42.35 31.22 -20.01
C VAL A 433 41.49 30.75 -21.18
N SER A 434 41.11 31.66 -22.08
CA SER A 434 40.31 31.33 -23.27
C SER A 434 41.14 30.78 -24.45
N ARG A 435 42.48 30.77 -24.37
CA ARG A 435 43.38 30.34 -25.48
C ARG A 435 44.30 29.15 -25.16
N GLY A 436 43.97 28.31 -24.19
CA GLY A 436 44.65 27.01 -24.08
C GLY A 436 43.87 25.96 -23.29
N PRO A 437 43.80 24.70 -23.74
CA PRO A 437 43.79 24.19 -25.11
C PRO A 437 42.51 23.37 -25.41
N GLY A 438 41.93 23.57 -26.60
CA GLY A 438 41.16 22.51 -27.24
C GLY A 438 42.12 21.42 -27.71
N SER A 439 42.20 20.31 -26.97
CA SER A 439 42.60 18.96 -27.43
C SER A 439 42.88 18.06 -26.23
N LEU A 440 41.84 17.42 -25.68
CA LEU A 440 41.92 16.10 -25.02
C LEU A 440 40.53 15.45 -25.01
N LEU A 441 39.90 15.33 -26.19
CA LEU A 441 38.81 14.37 -26.43
C LEU A 441 38.89 13.90 -27.89
N THR A 442 39.95 13.15 -28.21
CA THR A 442 39.87 12.13 -29.27
C THR A 442 39.28 10.87 -28.65
N GLY A 443 38.32 10.29 -29.37
CA GLY A 443 37.34 9.33 -28.87
C GLY A 443 37.86 8.01 -28.33
N SER A 444 36.98 7.38 -27.55
CA SER A 444 36.88 5.92 -27.45
C SER A 444 35.41 5.54 -27.59
N GLY A 445 34.86 5.74 -28.79
CA GLY A 445 33.70 4.97 -29.24
C GLY A 445 34.23 3.87 -30.13
N ASP A 446 34.65 2.75 -29.52
CA ASP A 446 34.94 1.51 -30.22
C ASP A 446 33.70 0.60 -30.09
N PRO A 447 32.96 0.34 -31.18
CA PRO A 447 31.82 -0.56 -31.16
C PRO A 447 32.22 -2.06 -31.18
N THR A 448 33.49 -2.40 -30.94
CA THR A 448 33.98 -3.79 -31.00
C THR A 448 34.74 -4.30 -29.76
N ALA A 449 34.60 -3.67 -28.59
CA ALA A 449 35.18 -4.20 -27.35
C ALA A 449 34.30 -5.33 -26.73
N PRO A 450 34.88 -6.48 -26.35
CA PRO A 450 34.14 -7.64 -25.86
C PRO A 450 33.54 -7.41 -24.46
N VAL A 451 32.31 -7.89 -24.30
CA VAL A 451 31.53 -7.91 -23.05
C VAL A 451 32.32 -8.59 -21.91
N PRO A 452 32.48 -7.95 -20.73
CA PRO A 452 33.04 -8.64 -19.56
C PRO A 452 32.05 -9.69 -19.05
N ALA A 453 32.54 -10.91 -18.81
CA ALA A 453 31.75 -12.01 -18.27
C ALA A 453 31.11 -11.67 -16.90
N PRO A 454 29.91 -12.22 -16.61
CA PRO A 454 29.25 -12.02 -15.33
C PRO A 454 30.09 -12.60 -14.18
N ARG A 455 30.30 -11.81 -13.13
CA ARG A 455 30.94 -12.29 -11.90
C ARG A 455 29.98 -13.24 -11.19
N THR A 456 30.37 -14.50 -11.08
CA THR A 456 29.77 -15.50 -10.21
C THR A 456 29.94 -15.08 -8.75
N SER A 457 28.83 -14.96 -8.02
CA SER A 457 28.82 -14.85 -6.57
C SER A 457 29.16 -16.21 -5.95
N SER A 458 30.27 -16.30 -5.24
CA SER A 458 30.54 -17.40 -4.31
C SER A 458 30.20 -16.96 -2.88
N GLY A 459 29.13 -17.56 -2.34
CA GLY A 459 28.99 -17.98 -0.93
C GLY A 459 28.85 -16.91 0.16
N SER A 460 27.62 -16.75 0.65
CA SER A 460 27.22 -17.22 1.99
C SER A 460 25.74 -17.58 1.98
#